data_AF-A0A3A9JDH2-F1
#
_entry.id   AF-A0A3A9JDH2-F1
#
_cell.length_a   1.000
_cell.length_b   1.000
_cell.length_c   1.000
_cell.angle_alpha   90.00
_cell.angle_beta   90.00
_cell.angle_gamma   90.00
#
_symmetry.space_group_name_H-M   'P 1'
#
loop_
_entity.id
_entity.type
_entity.pdbx_description
1 polymer ?
#
loop_
_entity_poly.entity_id
_entity_poly.type
_entity_poly.pdbx_seq_one_letter_code
_entity_poly.pdbx_strand_id
1 'polypeptide(L)'
;PPPEAPPPLLPRPLRAGRPFVLFVATIEGRKNHLMVFEAWLTLLRRLGPAAVPDLVCVGRPGWRAEAALALLENAPDLRGRVHLLQHVGDPLLAALYRGCLFTLYNSHYEGWGLPVTESLAAGRPVLAPAHSALLEAGQGGATFFESGSAPDLVAKLEALITRPTIRATAEAGIAAMPPRPGWDSVAARLLEQVAQLAAEAPPRPPLPLRPGERLPMQRIDSLRPQPAMAVAEAARAGEGWFPLEDWGVWTRPASAMLRL
;
A
#
# COMPACT_ATOMS: atom_id res chain seq x y z
N PRO A 1 22.97 -17.49 5.04
CA PRO A 1 22.46 -16.10 4.91
C PRO A 1 23.61 -15.09 5.03
N PRO A 2 23.67 -14.05 4.18
CA PRO A 2 24.58 -12.93 4.42
C PRO A 2 24.24 -12.28 5.78
N PRO A 3 25.22 -11.68 6.48
CA PRO A 3 24.97 -10.99 7.75
C PRO A 3 23.94 -9.88 7.54
N GLU A 4 22.97 -9.82 8.45
CA GLU A 4 21.94 -8.78 8.45
C GLU A 4 22.62 -7.42 8.60
N ALA A 5 22.38 -6.51 7.64
CA ALA A 5 22.96 -5.18 7.70
C ALA A 5 22.53 -4.48 8.99
N PRO A 6 23.41 -3.71 9.65
CA PRO A 6 23.03 -2.99 10.87
C PRO A 6 21.84 -2.07 10.57
N PRO A 7 20.89 -1.94 11.53
CA PRO A 7 19.70 -1.14 11.31
C PRO A 7 20.08 0.30 10.95
N PRO A 8 19.36 0.94 10.01
CA PRO A 8 19.68 2.29 9.58
C PRO A 8 19.61 3.24 10.77
N LEU A 9 20.62 4.11 10.91
CA LEU A 9 20.58 5.15 11.92
C LEU A 9 19.46 6.13 11.60
N LEU A 10 18.59 6.39 12.59
CA LEU A 10 17.55 7.39 12.45
C LEU A 10 18.17 8.78 12.11
N PRO A 11 17.55 9.54 11.19
CA PRO A 11 17.91 10.92 10.91
C PRO A 11 18.07 11.75 12.19
N ARG A 12 19.03 12.68 12.19
CA ARG A 12 19.27 13.58 13.36
C ARG A 12 17.98 14.24 13.88
N PRO A 13 17.08 14.78 13.02
CA PRO A 13 15.81 15.35 13.48
C PRO A 13 14.96 14.39 14.33
N LEU A 14 14.82 13.13 13.89
CA LEU A 14 14.02 12.13 14.60
C LEU A 14 14.68 11.71 15.92
N ARG A 15 16.02 11.58 15.94
CA ARG A 15 16.78 11.33 17.18
C ARG A 15 16.67 12.48 18.18
N ALA A 16 16.46 13.70 17.70
CA ALA A 16 16.20 14.88 18.52
C ALA A 16 14.73 15.02 18.96
N GLY A 17 13.87 14.02 18.67
CA GLY A 17 12.48 14.01 19.10
C GLY A 17 11.55 14.90 18.27
N ARG A 18 11.93 15.31 17.05
CA ARG A 18 11.02 16.05 16.19
C ARG A 18 9.80 15.19 15.82
N PRO A 19 8.59 15.74 15.90
CA PRO A 19 7.38 15.00 15.55
C PRO A 19 7.40 14.65 14.06
N PHE A 20 6.88 13.48 13.73
CA PHE A 20 6.87 12.98 12.37
C PHE A 20 5.59 12.25 12.00
N VAL A 21 5.30 12.23 10.71
CA VAL A 21 4.29 11.38 10.06
C VAL A 21 5.01 10.25 9.36
N LEU A 22 4.48 9.03 9.49
CA LEU A 22 5.08 7.84 8.89
C LEU A 22 4.36 7.43 7.61
N PHE A 23 5.09 7.17 6.54
CA PHE A 23 4.57 6.63 5.29
C PHE A 23 5.35 5.36 4.92
N VAL A 24 4.73 4.19 5.14
CA VAL A 24 5.33 2.89 4.85
C VAL A 24 4.85 2.39 3.49
N ALA A 25 5.74 2.44 2.50
CA ALA A 25 5.48 1.96 1.15
C ALA A 25 6.77 1.92 0.33
N THR A 26 6.88 0.97 -0.60
CA THR A 26 7.81 1.10 -1.73
C THR A 26 7.57 2.45 -2.43
N ILE A 27 8.63 3.19 -2.72
CA ILE A 27 8.52 4.47 -3.42
C ILE A 27 8.29 4.17 -4.89
N GLU A 28 7.04 4.09 -5.30
CA GLU A 28 6.63 3.70 -6.65
C GLU A 28 5.40 4.49 -7.10
N GLY A 29 5.15 4.53 -8.40
CA GLY A 29 4.05 5.31 -9.00
C GLY A 29 2.68 4.94 -8.43
N ARG A 30 2.43 3.65 -8.17
CA ARG A 30 1.16 3.18 -7.59
C ARG A 30 0.89 3.73 -6.19
N LYS A 31 1.95 3.96 -5.40
CA LYS A 31 1.87 4.49 -4.03
C LYS A 31 1.82 6.02 -3.99
N ASN A 32 1.93 6.65 -5.16
CA ASN A 32 1.76 8.08 -5.40
C ASN A 32 2.47 8.99 -4.37
N HIS A 33 3.76 8.74 -4.18
CA HIS A 33 4.62 9.59 -3.33
C HIS A 33 4.73 11.02 -3.86
N LEU A 34 4.59 11.20 -5.19
CA LEU A 34 4.61 12.50 -5.83
C LEU A 34 3.55 13.43 -5.24
N MET A 35 2.28 13.00 -5.24
CA MET A 35 1.16 13.77 -4.67
C MET A 35 1.36 14.07 -3.17
N VAL A 36 1.94 13.12 -2.42
CA VAL A 36 2.25 13.32 -1.00
C VAL A 36 3.32 14.39 -0.80
N PHE A 37 4.38 14.38 -1.61
CA PHE A 37 5.46 15.36 -1.55
C PHE A 37 4.98 16.76 -1.97
N GLU A 38 4.10 16.85 -2.97
CA GLU A 38 3.43 18.10 -3.37
C GLU A 38 2.52 18.63 -2.26
N ALA A 39 1.79 17.75 -1.57
CA ALA A 39 0.99 18.12 -0.41
C ALA A 39 1.88 18.64 0.73
N TRP A 40 3.03 18.02 0.99
CA TRP A 40 3.99 18.49 1.99
C TRP A 40 4.55 19.87 1.65
N LEU A 41 4.91 20.11 0.39
CA LEU A 41 5.34 21.44 -0.07
C LEU A 41 4.25 22.49 0.14
N THR A 42 3.01 22.15 -0.17
CA THR A 42 1.86 23.03 0.06
C THR A 42 1.72 23.41 1.54
N LEU A 43 1.82 22.42 2.43
CA LEU A 43 1.74 22.63 3.88
C LEU A 43 2.92 23.47 4.40
N LEU A 44 4.14 23.23 3.91
CA LEU A 44 5.32 24.03 4.27
C LEU A 44 5.16 25.50 3.90
N ARG A 45 4.58 25.78 2.72
CA ARG A 45 4.29 27.15 2.28
C ARG A 45 3.18 27.82 3.09
N ARG A 46 2.15 27.07 3.49
CA ARG A 46 0.99 27.61 4.24
C ARG A 46 1.27 27.82 5.71
N LEU A 47 1.91 26.86 6.37
CA LEU A 47 2.06 26.81 7.82
C LEU A 47 3.48 27.19 8.28
N GLY A 48 4.45 27.18 7.36
CA GLY A 48 5.85 27.36 7.66
C GLY A 48 6.52 26.09 8.20
N PRO A 49 7.86 26.01 8.13
CA PRO A 49 8.60 24.82 8.50
C PRO A 49 8.45 24.44 9.98
N ALA A 50 8.29 25.41 10.88
CA ALA A 50 8.16 25.13 12.32
C ALA A 50 6.90 24.32 12.67
N ALA A 51 5.80 24.51 11.92
CA ALA A 51 4.52 23.87 12.19
C ALA A 51 4.36 22.50 11.49
N VAL A 52 5.16 22.21 10.46
CA VAL A 52 5.02 20.98 9.68
C VAL A 52 5.97 19.89 10.22
N PRO A 53 5.45 18.72 10.62
CA PRO A 53 6.27 17.61 11.09
C PRO A 53 7.14 17.04 9.96
N ASP A 54 8.16 16.28 10.34
CA ASP A 54 8.92 15.49 9.38
C ASP A 54 8.04 14.41 8.73
N LEU A 55 8.28 14.09 7.46
CA LEU A 55 7.70 12.94 6.78
C LEU A 55 8.76 11.84 6.70
N VAL A 56 8.49 10.70 7.31
CA VAL A 56 9.40 9.55 7.29
C VAL A 56 8.82 8.52 6.33
N CYS A 57 9.48 8.33 5.19
CA CYS A 57 9.12 7.33 4.21
C CYS A 57 9.97 6.08 4.43
N VAL A 58 9.32 4.94 4.73
CA VAL A 58 10.00 3.65 4.87
C VAL A 58 9.71 2.81 3.64
N GLY A 59 10.74 2.57 2.84
CA GLY A 59 10.66 1.79 1.62
C GLY A 59 11.78 2.10 0.63
N ARG A 60 11.98 1.20 -0.33
CA ARG A 60 12.99 1.38 -1.39
C ARG A 60 12.36 2.06 -2.61
N PRO A 61 13.14 2.82 -3.40
CA PRO A 61 12.77 3.18 -4.76
C PRO A 61 12.34 1.94 -5.56
N GLY A 62 11.22 2.06 -6.25
CA GLY A 62 10.64 1.03 -7.09
C GLY A 62 10.23 1.59 -8.45
N TRP A 63 9.27 0.93 -9.08
CA TRP A 63 8.79 1.28 -10.42
C TRP A 63 8.16 2.69 -10.45
N ARG A 64 8.53 3.52 -11.43
CA ARG A 64 7.98 4.88 -11.63
C ARG A 64 8.18 5.81 -10.42
N ALA A 65 9.32 5.70 -9.75
CA ALA A 65 9.69 6.55 -8.61
C ALA A 65 10.29 7.90 -9.01
N GLU A 66 10.72 8.04 -10.27
CA GLU A 66 11.62 9.09 -10.75
C GLU A 66 11.05 10.48 -10.50
N ALA A 67 9.77 10.71 -10.78
CA ALA A 67 9.13 12.00 -10.58
C ALA A 67 9.10 12.42 -9.10
N ALA A 68 8.78 11.48 -8.19
CA ALA A 68 8.74 11.75 -6.75
C ALA A 68 10.15 12.01 -6.20
N LEU A 69 11.14 11.21 -6.61
CA LEU A 69 12.53 11.37 -6.19
C LEU A 69 13.15 12.66 -6.74
N ALA A 70 12.85 13.00 -8.01
CA ALA A 70 13.30 14.25 -8.61
C ALA A 70 12.69 15.47 -7.90
N LEU A 71 11.40 15.43 -7.53
CA LEU A 71 10.80 16.50 -6.72
C LEU A 71 11.51 16.64 -5.37
N LEU A 72 11.76 15.52 -4.70
CA LEU A 72 12.50 15.52 -3.43
C LEU A 72 13.90 16.10 -3.60
N GLU A 73 14.66 15.70 -4.60
CA GLU A 73 16.02 16.19 -4.85
C GLU A 73 16.06 17.70 -5.13
N ASN A 74 15.14 18.17 -5.97
CA ASN A 74 15.13 19.55 -6.47
C ASN A 74 14.41 20.56 -5.55
N ALA A 75 13.78 20.13 -4.47
CA ALA A 75 13.09 21.01 -3.52
C ALA A 75 13.80 21.06 -2.14
N PRO A 76 14.66 22.06 -1.86
CA PRO A 76 15.41 22.14 -0.60
C PRO A 76 14.54 22.13 0.66
N ASP A 77 13.39 22.82 0.63
CA ASP A 77 12.45 22.85 1.76
C ASP A 77 11.89 21.46 2.06
N LEU A 78 11.64 20.67 1.02
CA LEU A 78 11.15 19.31 1.14
C LEU A 78 12.25 18.37 1.67
N ARG A 79 13.50 18.49 1.18
CA ARG A 79 14.64 17.71 1.71
C ARG A 79 14.91 17.95 3.18
N GLY A 80 14.60 19.15 3.68
CA GLY A 80 14.71 19.45 5.12
C GLY A 80 13.67 18.77 6.00
N ARG A 81 12.67 18.10 5.39
CA ARG A 81 11.48 17.57 6.06
C ARG A 81 11.14 16.13 5.71
N VAL A 82 11.55 15.63 4.54
CA VAL A 82 11.29 14.26 4.10
C VAL A 82 12.54 13.40 4.28
N HIS A 83 12.39 12.28 4.98
CA HIS A 83 13.46 11.34 5.27
C HIS A 83 13.12 9.98 4.68
N LEU A 84 13.97 9.47 3.77
CA LEU A 84 13.81 8.15 3.20
C LEU A 84 14.63 7.13 4.00
N LEU A 85 13.97 6.12 4.57
CA LEU A 85 14.60 5.03 5.29
C LEU A 85 14.45 3.73 4.50
N GLN A 86 15.56 3.02 4.33
CA GLN A 86 15.62 1.73 3.66
C GLN A 86 16.18 0.68 4.63
N HIS A 87 15.87 -0.59 4.40
CA HIS A 87 16.37 -1.71 5.24
C HIS A 87 15.98 -1.56 6.72
N VAL A 88 14.79 -1.03 6.98
CA VAL A 88 14.23 -0.94 8.33
C VAL A 88 13.69 -2.32 8.73
N GLY A 89 14.30 -2.93 9.75
CA GLY A 89 13.80 -4.19 10.32
C GLY A 89 12.59 -3.99 11.24
N ASP A 90 11.88 -5.08 11.53
CA ASP A 90 10.61 -5.07 12.26
C ASP A 90 10.64 -4.34 13.61
N PRO A 91 11.69 -4.48 14.47
CA PRO A 91 11.72 -3.76 15.74
C PRO A 91 11.73 -2.24 15.56
N LEU A 92 12.48 -1.75 14.56
CA LEU A 92 12.56 -0.33 14.25
C LEU A 92 11.28 0.15 13.58
N LEU A 93 10.70 -0.62 12.66
CA LEU A 93 9.43 -0.30 12.03
C LEU A 93 8.31 -0.17 13.08
N ALA A 94 8.23 -1.12 14.02
CA ALA A 94 7.27 -1.08 15.11
C ALA A 94 7.49 0.13 16.03
N ALA A 95 8.74 0.52 16.28
CA ALA A 95 9.06 1.75 17.02
C ALA A 95 8.64 3.01 16.26
N LEU A 96 8.81 3.05 14.93
CA LEU A 96 8.37 4.17 14.10
C LEU A 96 6.85 4.31 14.09
N TYR A 97 6.11 3.20 13.94
CA TYR A 97 4.65 3.22 14.09
C TYR A 97 4.26 3.78 15.45
N ARG A 98 4.81 3.25 16.55
CA ARG A 98 4.51 3.76 17.90
C ARG A 98 4.98 5.20 18.13
N GLY A 99 5.96 5.72 17.40
CA GLY A 99 6.53 7.06 17.62
C GLY A 99 5.91 8.16 16.77
N CYS A 100 5.17 7.82 15.72
CA CYS A 100 4.61 8.81 14.79
C CYS A 100 3.39 9.53 15.37
N LEU A 101 3.09 10.72 14.83
CA LEU A 101 1.83 11.43 15.11
C LEU A 101 0.62 10.71 14.53
N PHE A 102 0.79 10.21 13.31
CA PHE A 102 -0.17 9.43 12.54
C PHE A 102 0.59 8.86 11.33
N THR A 103 -0.04 7.92 10.63
CA THR A 103 0.51 7.38 9.38
C THR A 103 -0.24 7.92 8.18
N LEU A 104 0.46 8.02 7.05
CA LEU A 104 -0.11 8.36 5.76
C LEU A 104 0.06 7.18 4.80
N TYR A 105 -0.97 6.94 3.99
CA TYR A 105 -0.95 5.99 2.91
C TYR A 105 -1.68 6.57 1.70
N ASN A 106 -1.09 6.53 0.50
CA ASN A 106 -1.68 7.12 -0.72
C ASN A 106 -1.58 6.20 -1.95
N SER A 107 -1.98 4.95 -1.79
CA SER A 107 -1.96 4.02 -2.93
C SER A 107 -3.20 4.15 -3.81
N HIS A 108 -3.01 4.15 -5.13
CA HIS A 108 -4.10 4.13 -6.11
C HIS A 108 -4.88 2.81 -6.14
N TYR A 109 -4.26 1.70 -5.70
CA TYR A 109 -4.92 0.40 -5.63
C TYR A 109 -4.18 -0.56 -4.68
N GLU A 110 -4.93 -1.33 -3.90
CA GLU A 110 -4.39 -2.39 -3.04
C GLU A 110 -5.19 -3.68 -3.07
N GLY A 111 -4.51 -4.79 -2.79
CA GLY A 111 -5.19 -6.03 -2.42
C GLY A 111 -5.76 -5.99 -0.99
N TRP A 112 -5.06 -5.36 -0.05
CA TRP A 112 -5.52 -5.18 1.34
C TRP A 112 -5.14 -3.80 1.89
N GLY A 113 -3.84 -3.50 1.95
CA GLY A 113 -3.33 -2.29 2.59
C GLY A 113 -2.80 -2.56 4.00
N LEU A 114 -1.87 -3.52 4.12
CA LEU A 114 -1.21 -3.87 5.39
C LEU A 114 -0.75 -2.66 6.21
N PRO A 115 -0.15 -1.60 5.62
CA PRO A 115 0.26 -0.42 6.39
C PRO A 115 -0.87 0.29 7.14
N VAL A 116 -2.11 0.22 6.62
CA VAL A 116 -3.30 0.76 7.29
C VAL A 116 -3.63 -0.08 8.52
N THR A 117 -3.73 -1.41 8.36
CA THR A 117 -4.01 -2.32 9.48
C THR A 117 -2.92 -2.28 10.54
N GLU A 118 -1.65 -2.19 10.15
CA GLU A 118 -0.49 -2.08 11.05
C GLU A 118 -0.53 -0.77 11.86
N SER A 119 -0.89 0.35 11.23
CA SER A 119 -1.05 1.63 11.92
C SER A 119 -2.11 1.55 13.02
N LEU A 120 -3.27 1.00 12.66
CA LEU A 120 -4.37 0.79 13.59
C LEU A 120 -3.99 -0.19 14.71
N ALA A 121 -3.25 -1.26 14.40
CA ALA A 121 -2.72 -2.20 15.38
C ALA A 121 -1.70 -1.55 16.33
N ALA A 122 -0.95 -0.56 15.86
CA ALA A 122 -0.06 0.26 16.67
C ALA A 122 -0.79 1.36 17.47
N GLY A 123 -2.12 1.44 17.38
CA GLY A 123 -2.94 2.45 18.06
C GLY A 123 -2.79 3.85 17.45
N ARG A 124 -2.33 3.96 16.20
CA ARG A 124 -2.08 5.25 15.55
C ARG A 124 -3.14 5.60 14.52
N PRO A 125 -3.54 6.88 14.43
CA PRO A 125 -4.41 7.33 13.36
C PRO A 125 -3.74 7.10 12.01
N VAL A 126 -4.54 6.77 11.00
CA VAL A 126 -4.09 6.61 9.61
C VAL A 126 -4.95 7.44 8.68
N LEU A 127 -4.29 8.19 7.79
CA LEU A 127 -4.92 8.86 6.66
C LEU A 127 -4.71 8.02 5.40
N ALA A 128 -5.79 7.63 4.74
CA ALA A 128 -5.78 6.81 3.53
C ALA A 128 -6.84 7.27 2.52
N PRO A 129 -6.69 6.99 1.21
CA PRO A 129 -7.70 7.35 0.22
C PRO A 129 -8.92 6.40 0.30
N ALA A 130 -10.11 6.94 0.03
CA ALA A 130 -11.40 6.26 0.20
C ALA A 130 -11.77 5.29 -0.94
N HIS A 131 -10.98 4.23 -1.18
CA HIS A 131 -11.29 3.24 -2.24
C HIS A 131 -10.64 1.87 -2.01
N SER A 132 -10.97 0.91 -2.88
CA SER A 132 -10.35 -0.42 -2.92
C SER A 132 -10.46 -1.13 -1.57
N ALA A 133 -9.51 -1.99 -1.23
CA ALA A 133 -9.46 -2.70 0.05
C ALA A 133 -9.12 -1.80 1.25
N LEU A 134 -8.79 -0.52 1.03
CA LEU A 134 -8.40 0.39 2.11
C LEU A 134 -9.58 0.77 3.01
N LEU A 135 -10.79 0.83 2.45
CA LEU A 135 -12.02 1.02 3.23
C LEU A 135 -12.22 -0.12 4.24
N GLU A 136 -11.96 -1.35 3.81
CA GLU A 136 -12.06 -2.55 4.64
C GLU A 136 -10.89 -2.64 5.63
N ALA A 137 -9.65 -2.45 5.17
CA ALA A 137 -8.45 -2.48 6.02
C ALA A 137 -8.46 -1.38 7.09
N GLY A 138 -9.17 -0.28 6.84
CA GLY A 138 -9.38 0.81 7.79
C GLY A 138 -10.31 0.44 8.96
N GLN A 139 -11.14 -0.59 8.82
CA GLN A 139 -11.99 -1.16 9.87
C GLN A 139 -12.81 -0.13 10.69
N GLY A 140 -13.14 1.02 10.11
CA GLY A 140 -13.81 2.13 10.79
C GLY A 140 -12.91 3.01 11.69
N GLY A 141 -11.62 2.69 11.83
CA GLY A 141 -10.63 3.49 12.59
C GLY A 141 -9.77 4.43 11.72
N ALA A 142 -9.78 4.24 10.41
CA ALA A 142 -9.04 5.10 9.48
C ALA A 142 -9.78 6.41 9.18
N THR A 143 -9.01 7.50 9.01
CA THR A 143 -9.51 8.73 8.40
C THR A 143 -9.32 8.64 6.89
N PHE A 144 -10.36 8.95 6.13
CA PHE A 144 -10.30 8.90 4.67
C PHE A 144 -10.30 10.27 4.02
N PHE A 145 -9.61 10.37 2.88
CA PHE A 145 -9.71 11.48 1.93
C PHE A 145 -10.17 10.97 0.56
N GLU A 146 -10.69 11.86 -0.27
CA GLU A 146 -11.12 11.55 -1.63
C GLU A 146 -9.94 11.13 -2.52
N SER A 147 -10.04 9.97 -3.16
CA SER A 147 -8.96 9.43 -4.00
C SER A 147 -8.64 10.37 -5.16
N GLY A 148 -7.36 10.69 -5.35
CA GLY A 148 -6.89 11.62 -6.38
C GLY A 148 -7.13 13.10 -6.07
N SER A 149 -7.78 13.44 -4.95
CA SER A 149 -8.05 14.84 -4.56
C SER A 149 -6.91 15.43 -3.73
N ALA A 150 -6.00 16.16 -4.39
CA ALA A 150 -4.93 16.88 -3.70
C ALA A 150 -5.45 17.92 -2.70
N PRO A 151 -6.53 18.70 -3.00
CA PRO A 151 -7.10 19.62 -2.03
C PRO A 151 -7.61 18.94 -0.76
N ASP A 152 -8.33 17.82 -0.88
CA ASP A 152 -8.85 17.10 0.30
C ASP A 152 -7.71 16.46 1.10
N LEU A 153 -6.72 15.86 0.43
CA LEU A 153 -5.50 15.34 1.10
C LEU A 153 -4.82 16.44 1.94
N VAL A 154 -4.59 17.62 1.36
CA VAL A 154 -3.97 18.74 2.08
C VAL A 154 -4.83 19.19 3.25
N ALA A 155 -6.15 19.31 3.08
CA ALA A 155 -7.06 19.72 4.16
C ALA A 155 -7.06 18.73 5.33
N LYS A 156 -7.08 17.42 5.06
CA LYS A 156 -7.01 16.37 6.10
C LYS A 156 -5.64 16.32 6.77
N LEU A 157 -4.55 16.46 6.02
CA LEU A 157 -3.21 16.54 6.58
C LEU A 157 -3.05 17.76 7.50
N GLU A 158 -3.47 18.94 7.04
CA GLU A 158 -3.44 20.17 7.82
C GLU A 158 -4.21 20.00 9.14
N ALA A 159 -5.41 19.42 9.07
CA ALA A 159 -6.22 19.10 10.23
C ALA A 159 -5.50 18.19 11.22
N LEU A 160 -4.96 17.07 10.74
CA LEU A 160 -4.25 16.08 11.56
C LEU A 160 -2.94 16.62 12.11
N ILE A 161 -2.27 17.56 11.44
CA ILE A 161 -1.02 18.18 11.91
C ILE A 161 -1.32 19.20 13.00
N THR A 162 -2.24 20.13 12.73
CA THR A 162 -2.43 21.34 13.55
C THR A 162 -3.39 21.15 14.73
N ARG A 163 -4.24 20.11 14.71
CA ARG A 163 -5.26 19.88 15.76
C ARG A 163 -4.99 18.57 16.51
N PRO A 164 -4.26 18.61 17.65
CA PRO A 164 -4.03 17.44 18.50
C PRO A 164 -5.32 16.75 18.95
N THR A 165 -6.41 17.51 19.13
CA THR A 165 -7.72 16.97 19.52
C THR A 165 -8.28 15.99 18.49
N ILE A 166 -8.08 16.21 17.19
CA ILE A 166 -8.51 15.27 16.16
C ILE A 166 -7.76 13.95 16.28
N ARG A 167 -6.44 14.02 16.50
CA ARG A 167 -5.61 12.81 16.68
C ARG A 167 -6.03 12.05 17.94
N ALA A 168 -6.22 12.76 19.05
CA ALA A 168 -6.65 12.15 20.31
C ALA A 168 -8.01 11.45 20.19
N THR A 169 -8.99 12.06 19.50
CA THR A 169 -10.28 11.41 19.23
C THR A 169 -10.12 10.17 18.37
N ALA A 170 -9.28 10.21 17.32
CA ALA A 170 -9.01 9.05 16.48
C ALA A 170 -8.31 7.93 17.26
N GLU A 171 -7.32 8.25 18.08
CA GLU A 171 -6.62 7.31 18.96
C GLU A 171 -7.58 6.64 19.96
N ALA A 172 -8.47 7.43 20.58
CA ALA A 172 -9.49 6.89 21.48
C ALA A 172 -10.48 5.96 20.75
N GLY A 173 -10.89 6.34 19.53
CA GLY A 173 -11.72 5.49 18.68
C GLY A 173 -11.04 4.16 18.35
N ILE A 174 -9.76 4.20 17.98
CA ILE A 174 -8.95 3.01 17.68
C ILE A 174 -8.79 2.12 18.91
N ALA A 175 -8.58 2.70 20.09
CA ALA A 175 -8.45 1.96 21.35
C ALA A 175 -9.75 1.26 21.77
N ALA A 176 -10.91 1.78 21.37
CA ALA A 176 -12.21 1.18 21.64
C ALA A 176 -12.60 0.06 20.64
N MET A 177 -11.82 -0.15 19.57
CA MET A 177 -12.08 -1.19 18.58
C MET A 177 -11.78 -2.60 19.12
N PRO A 178 -12.46 -3.64 18.62
CA PRO A 178 -12.11 -5.01 18.95
C PRO A 178 -10.66 -5.33 18.53
N PRO A 179 -10.00 -6.28 19.22
CA PRO A 179 -8.65 -6.70 18.86
C PRO A 179 -8.63 -7.25 17.44
N ARG A 180 -7.58 -6.92 16.71
CA ARG A 180 -7.42 -7.34 15.32
C ARG A 180 -6.95 -8.79 15.27
N PRO A 181 -7.50 -9.62 14.37
CA PRO A 181 -7.07 -11.00 14.25
C PRO A 181 -5.60 -11.03 13.83
N GLY A 182 -4.79 -11.80 14.57
CA GLY A 182 -3.42 -12.09 14.19
C GLY A 182 -3.36 -13.06 13.00
N TRP A 183 -2.16 -13.25 12.45
CA TRP A 183 -1.92 -14.19 11.36
C TRP A 183 -2.34 -15.62 11.71
N ASP A 184 -2.19 -16.04 12.97
CA ASP A 184 -2.64 -17.38 13.42
C ASP A 184 -4.16 -17.54 13.30
N SER A 185 -4.93 -16.49 13.63
CA SER A 185 -6.39 -16.50 13.47
C SER A 185 -6.81 -16.53 12.00
N VAL A 186 -6.10 -15.77 11.16
CA VAL A 186 -6.33 -15.79 9.70
C VAL A 186 -6.04 -17.17 9.13
N ALA A 187 -4.91 -17.78 9.52
CA ALA A 187 -4.52 -19.12 9.08
C ALA A 187 -5.52 -20.19 9.53
N ALA A 188 -5.94 -20.15 10.80
CA ALA A 188 -6.94 -21.08 11.34
C ALA A 188 -8.27 -20.99 10.57
N ARG A 189 -8.77 -19.77 10.34
CA ARG A 189 -10.01 -19.54 9.57
C ARG A 189 -9.90 -20.01 8.12
N LEU A 190 -8.75 -19.77 7.48
CA LEU A 190 -8.50 -20.25 6.12
C LEU A 190 -8.57 -21.78 6.06
N LEU A 191 -7.89 -22.46 6.98
CA LEU A 191 -7.85 -23.93 7.04
C LEU A 191 -9.24 -24.52 7.32
N GLU A 192 -10.01 -23.92 8.22
CA GLU A 192 -11.39 -24.31 8.50
C GLU A 192 -12.27 -24.22 7.25
N GLN A 193 -12.20 -23.09 6.54
CA GLN A 193 -12.98 -22.88 5.30
C GLN A 193 -12.57 -23.85 4.18
N VAL A 194 -11.27 -24.12 4.04
CA VAL A 194 -10.78 -25.12 3.07
C VAL A 194 -11.29 -26.52 3.41
N ALA A 195 -11.29 -26.90 4.69
CA ALA A 195 -11.80 -28.20 5.12
C ALA A 195 -13.30 -28.35 4.85
N GLN A 196 -14.09 -27.29 5.10
CA GLN A 196 -15.52 -27.28 4.81
C GLN A 196 -15.79 -27.43 3.31
N LEU A 197 -15.12 -26.65 2.46
CA LEU A 197 -15.26 -26.74 1.01
C LEU A 197 -14.83 -28.11 0.45
N ALA A 198 -13.81 -28.73 1.04
CA ALA A 198 -13.37 -30.07 0.66
C ALA A 198 -14.41 -31.15 1.02
N ALA A 199 -15.11 -31.00 2.15
CA ALA A 199 -16.17 -31.93 2.55
C ALA A 199 -17.42 -31.82 1.66
N GLU A 200 -17.72 -30.63 1.15
CA GLU A 200 -18.86 -30.36 0.26
C GLU A 200 -18.54 -30.65 -1.23
N ALA A 201 -17.27 -30.86 -1.58
CA ALA A 201 -16.87 -31.08 -2.96
C ALA A 201 -17.34 -32.46 -3.46
N PRO A 202 -18.06 -32.53 -4.60
CA PRO A 202 -18.40 -33.82 -5.20
C PRO A 202 -17.10 -34.56 -5.59
N PRO A 203 -17.07 -35.89 -5.49
CA PRO A 203 -15.93 -36.67 -5.95
C PRO A 203 -15.65 -36.32 -7.41
N ARG A 204 -14.44 -35.81 -7.68
CA ARG A 204 -14.03 -35.55 -9.07
C ARG A 204 -13.79 -36.91 -9.73
N PRO A 205 -14.45 -37.22 -10.85
CA PRO A 205 -14.14 -38.45 -11.56
C PRO A 205 -12.65 -38.42 -11.96
N PRO A 206 -11.93 -39.55 -11.86
CA PRO A 206 -10.57 -39.62 -12.34
C PRO A 206 -10.54 -39.18 -13.80
N LEU A 207 -9.66 -38.25 -14.14
CA LEU A 207 -9.48 -37.86 -15.53
C LEU A 207 -8.83 -39.05 -16.25
N PRO A 208 -9.46 -39.67 -17.25
CA PRO A 208 -8.84 -40.78 -17.97
C PRO A 208 -7.64 -40.23 -18.74
N LEU A 209 -6.43 -40.56 -18.29
CA LEU A 209 -5.19 -40.21 -18.97
C LEU A 209 -4.75 -41.39 -19.82
N ARG A 210 -4.62 -41.22 -21.14
CA ARG A 210 -3.98 -42.23 -22.01
C ARG A 210 -2.55 -41.80 -22.33
N PRO A 211 -1.55 -42.71 -22.27
CA PRO A 211 -0.19 -42.39 -22.71
C PRO A 211 -0.20 -41.83 -24.15
N GLY A 212 0.43 -40.66 -24.35
CA GLY A 212 0.47 -39.97 -25.65
C GLY A 212 -0.73 -39.06 -25.97
N GLU A 213 -1.77 -39.06 -25.12
CA GLU A 213 -2.91 -38.15 -25.27
C GLU A 213 -2.52 -36.72 -24.87
N ARG A 214 -2.71 -35.78 -25.80
CA ARG A 214 -2.53 -34.35 -25.54
C ARG A 214 -3.81 -33.81 -24.94
N LEU A 215 -3.82 -33.61 -23.62
CA LEU A 215 -4.89 -32.90 -22.95
C LEU A 215 -4.67 -31.40 -23.07
N PRO A 216 -5.58 -30.63 -23.68
CA PRO A 216 -5.51 -29.19 -23.63
C PRO A 216 -5.73 -28.75 -22.18
N MET A 217 -4.77 -28.03 -21.59
CA MET A 217 -5.00 -27.30 -20.34
C MET A 217 -6.13 -26.30 -20.59
N GLN A 218 -7.36 -26.64 -20.18
CA GLN A 218 -8.55 -25.93 -20.62
C GLN A 218 -8.59 -24.47 -20.16
N ARG A 219 -9.15 -23.70 -21.09
CA ARG A 219 -9.86 -22.42 -20.96
C ARG A 219 -10.63 -22.29 -19.65
N ILE A 220 -10.34 -21.24 -18.90
CA ILE A 220 -11.17 -20.78 -17.77
C ILE A 220 -12.52 -20.31 -18.35
N ASP A 221 -13.60 -21.03 -18.06
CA ASP A 221 -14.94 -20.69 -18.56
C ASP A 221 -15.60 -19.52 -17.80
N SER A 222 -15.07 -19.14 -16.63
CA SER A 222 -15.52 -17.95 -15.91
C SER A 222 -14.53 -17.45 -14.86
N LEU A 223 -13.56 -16.65 -15.28
CA LEU A 223 -13.13 -15.49 -14.51
C LEU A 223 -13.47 -14.31 -15.41
N ARG A 224 -14.67 -13.73 -15.25
CA ARG A 224 -14.81 -12.35 -15.72
C ARG A 224 -13.70 -11.57 -15.01
N PRO A 225 -12.75 -10.93 -15.73
CA PRO A 225 -11.75 -10.13 -15.06
C PRO A 225 -12.50 -9.15 -14.16
N GLN A 226 -12.25 -9.27 -12.85
CA GLN A 226 -12.90 -8.37 -11.91
C GLN A 226 -12.43 -6.96 -12.26
N PRO A 227 -13.32 -5.95 -12.27
CA PRO A 227 -12.94 -4.57 -12.57
C PRO A 227 -11.74 -4.11 -11.72
N ALA A 228 -11.64 -4.60 -10.49
CA ALA A 228 -10.51 -4.38 -9.59
C ALA A 228 -9.16 -4.86 -10.17
N MET A 229 -9.11 -6.04 -10.79
CA MET A 229 -7.91 -6.54 -11.47
C MET A 229 -7.57 -5.70 -12.70
N ALA A 230 -8.56 -5.32 -13.51
CA ALA A 230 -8.34 -4.48 -14.68
C ALA A 230 -7.79 -3.10 -14.30
N VAL A 231 -8.29 -2.51 -13.21
CA VAL A 231 -7.79 -1.24 -12.65
C VAL A 231 -6.37 -1.42 -12.10
N ALA A 232 -6.08 -2.53 -11.41
CA ALA A 232 -4.74 -2.81 -10.91
C ALA A 232 -3.71 -2.95 -12.04
N GLU A 233 -4.06 -3.68 -13.10
CA GLU A 233 -3.22 -3.85 -14.29
C GLU A 233 -3.07 -2.52 -15.06
N ALA A 234 -4.15 -1.76 -15.26
CA ALA A 234 -4.09 -0.43 -15.89
C ALA A 234 -3.24 0.56 -15.06
N ALA A 235 -3.33 0.52 -13.73
CA ALA A 235 -2.48 1.34 -12.86
C ALA A 235 -1.00 0.92 -12.93
N ARG A 236 -0.72 -0.37 -13.16
CA ARG A 236 0.63 -0.92 -13.22
C ARG A 236 1.30 -0.68 -14.58
N ALA A 237 0.58 -0.94 -15.66
CA ALA A 237 1.08 -0.96 -17.03
C ALA A 237 0.67 0.27 -17.88
N GLY A 238 -0.28 1.09 -17.42
CA GLY A 238 -0.95 2.08 -18.26
C GLY A 238 -2.06 1.46 -19.11
N GLU A 239 -2.67 2.24 -20.00
CA GLU A 239 -3.71 1.75 -20.93
C GLU A 239 -3.13 0.92 -22.11
N GLY A 240 -1.79 0.86 -22.23
CA GLY A 240 -1.09 0.15 -23.30
C GLY A 240 -0.36 -1.07 -22.77
N TRP A 241 -0.65 -2.25 -23.32
CA TRP A 241 0.19 -3.44 -23.16
C TRP A 241 1.48 -3.28 -24.00
N PHE A 242 2.60 -3.80 -23.49
CA PHE A 242 3.90 -3.78 -24.19
C PHE A 242 3.89 -4.59 -25.51
N PRO A 243 4.76 -4.26 -26.48
CA PRO A 243 4.94 -5.08 -27.69
C PRO A 243 5.44 -6.49 -27.36
N LEU A 244 5.20 -7.39 -28.32
CA LEU A 244 5.55 -8.81 -28.28
C LEU A 244 7.02 -9.02 -27.84
N GLU A 245 7.27 -9.75 -26.75
CA GLU A 245 8.59 -10.33 -26.49
C GLU A 245 8.74 -11.64 -27.29
N ASP A 246 9.96 -11.96 -27.72
CA ASP A 246 10.28 -13.05 -28.66
C ASP A 246 9.90 -14.47 -28.16
N TRP A 247 9.53 -14.62 -26.89
CA TRP A 247 9.16 -15.89 -26.27
C TRP A 247 7.66 -16.05 -26.01
N GLY A 248 6.84 -15.04 -26.34
CA GLY A 248 5.37 -15.13 -26.41
C GLY A 248 4.60 -14.90 -25.10
N VAL A 249 3.41 -14.31 -25.21
CA VAL A 249 2.43 -14.14 -24.11
C VAL A 249 1.05 -14.66 -24.53
N TRP A 250 0.32 -15.20 -23.55
CA TRP A 250 -1.05 -15.69 -23.66
C TRP A 250 -2.02 -14.56 -24.00
N THR A 251 -2.65 -14.61 -25.19
CA THR A 251 -3.76 -13.72 -25.56
C THR A 251 -5.08 -14.48 -25.67
N ARG A 252 -6.17 -13.75 -25.49
CA ARG A 252 -7.53 -14.11 -25.89
C ARG A 252 -8.27 -12.82 -26.27
N PRO A 253 -9.42 -12.88 -26.94
CA PRO A 253 -9.67 -13.24 -28.33
C PRO A 253 -10.03 -11.99 -29.15
N ALA A 254 -9.24 -11.68 -30.17
CA ALA A 254 -9.74 -11.00 -31.36
C ALA A 254 -8.96 -11.55 -32.56
N SER A 255 -9.56 -12.56 -33.18
CA SER A 255 -9.23 -13.15 -34.48
C SER A 255 -7.74 -13.24 -34.86
N ALA A 256 -7.11 -14.38 -34.57
CA ALA A 256 -5.94 -14.83 -35.33
C ALA A 256 -6.43 -15.75 -36.46
N MET A 257 -6.34 -15.30 -37.71
CA MET A 257 -6.49 -16.17 -38.89
C MET A 257 -5.11 -16.63 -39.34
N LEU A 258 -4.90 -17.95 -39.39
CA LEU A 258 -3.77 -18.54 -40.09
C LEU A 258 -4.18 -18.76 -41.56
N ARG A 259 -3.45 -18.17 -42.50
CA ARG A 259 -3.49 -18.58 -43.92
C ARG A 259 -2.48 -19.71 -44.12
N LEU A 260 -2.93 -20.79 -44.75
CA LEU A 260 -2.08 -21.92 -45.18
C LEU A 260 -1.13 -21.49 -46.30
#